data_AF-A0A925WF73-F1
#
_entry.id   AF-A0A925WF73-F1
#
_cell.length_a   1.000
_cell.length_b   1.000
_cell.length_c   1.000
_cell.angle_alpha   90.00
_cell.angle_beta   90.00
_cell.angle_gamma   90.00
#
_symmetry.space_group_name_H-M   'P 1'
#
loop_
_entity.id
_entity.type
_entity.pdbx_description
1 polymer ?
#
loop_
_entity_poly.entity_id
_entity_poly.type
_entity_poly.pdbx_seq_one_letter_code
_entity_poly.pdbx_strand_id
1 'polypeptide(L)'
;MKVVLPIGRTARLACQIDAMRAECCKAAQHLASEKVIDHLELEECARLDDALAQAHNLLKRTVARIIMSRLRRRSRAGDSEV
;
A
#
# COMPACT_ATOMS: atom_id res chain seq x y z
N MET A 1 21.56 15.84 -11.70
CA MET A 1 20.11 15.92 -12.01
C MET A 1 19.34 15.16 -10.95
N LYS A 2 18.54 15.85 -10.13
CA LYS A 2 17.69 15.20 -9.12
C LYS A 2 16.46 14.68 -9.85
N VAL A 3 16.43 13.38 -10.17
CA VAL A 3 15.26 12.74 -10.78
C VAL A 3 14.17 12.75 -9.72
N VAL A 4 13.37 13.81 -9.70
CA VAL A 4 12.14 13.86 -8.91
C VAL A 4 11.16 12.98 -9.67
N LEU A 5 11.22 11.67 -9.40
CA LEU A 5 10.14 10.79 -9.79
C LEU A 5 8.88 11.41 -9.15
N PRO A 6 7.84 11.73 -9.92
CA PRO A 6 6.59 12.12 -9.30
C PRO A 6 6.17 10.90 -8.50
N ILE A 7 6.34 10.96 -7.17
CA ILE A 7 5.65 10.08 -6.25
C ILE A 7 4.19 10.43 -6.48
N GLY A 8 3.58 9.75 -7.44
CA GLY A 8 2.22 10.04 -7.87
C GLY A 8 1.31 9.94 -6.66
N ARG A 9 0.15 10.58 -6.70
CA ARG A 9 -0.86 10.53 -5.62
C ARG A 9 -1.07 9.11 -5.09
N THR A 10 -0.93 8.13 -5.97
CA THR A 10 -0.98 6.72 -5.63
C THR A 10 0.22 6.17 -4.85
N ALA A 11 1.45 6.53 -5.20
CA ALA A 11 2.61 6.13 -4.43
C ALA A 11 2.55 6.72 -3.01
N ARG A 12 1.97 7.93 -2.86
CA ARG A 12 1.65 8.50 -1.55
C ARG A 12 0.65 7.66 -0.76
N LEU A 13 -0.42 7.17 -1.40
CA LEU A 13 -1.39 6.27 -0.76
C LEU A 13 -0.72 4.96 -0.30
N ALA A 14 0.17 4.38 -1.11
CA ALA A 14 0.94 3.20 -0.72
C ALA A 14 1.80 3.47 0.53
N CYS A 15 2.52 4.59 0.57
CA CYS A 15 3.29 4.99 1.75
C CYS A 15 2.42 5.22 2.99
N GLN A 16 1.21 5.77 2.83
CA GLN A 16 0.28 5.95 3.94
C GLN A 16 -0.21 4.61 4.50
N ILE A 17 -0.51 3.63 3.64
CA ILE A 17 -0.89 2.28 4.09
C ILE A 17 0.28 1.61 4.80
N ASP A 18 1.51 1.73 4.29
CA ASP A 18 2.69 1.17 4.95
C ASP A 18 2.93 1.81 6.33
N ALA A 19 2.70 3.13 6.47
CA ALA A 19 2.77 3.80 7.77
C ALA A 19 1.70 3.27 8.75
N MET A 20 0.46 3.06 8.28
CA MET A 20 -0.61 2.48 9.12
C MET A 20 -0.27 1.06 9.58
N ARG A 21 0.33 0.24 8.71
CA ARG A 21 0.80 -1.10 9.09
C ARG A 21 1.89 -1.05 10.14
N ALA A 22 2.83 -0.11 10.03
CA ALA A 22 3.86 0.08 11.04
C ALA A 22 3.27 0.45 12.41
N GLU A 23 2.21 1.26 12.46
CA GLU A 23 1.49 1.55 13.71
C GLU A 23 0.77 0.32 14.26
N CYS A 24 0.19 -0.54 13.41
CA CYS A 24 -0.39 -1.82 13.86
C CYS A 24 0.69 -2.73 14.47
N CYS A 25 1.87 -2.82 13.86
CA CYS A 25 2.98 -3.59 14.44
C CYS A 25 3.42 -3.04 15.80
N LYS A 26 3.45 -1.71 15.97
CA LYS A 26 3.78 -1.10 17.27
C LYS A 26 2.70 -1.39 18.31
N ALA A 27 1.43 -1.31 17.93
CA ALA A 27 0.32 -1.68 18.81
C ALA A 27 0.42 -3.15 19.25
N ALA A 28 0.65 -4.07 18.32
CA ALA A 28 0.87 -5.48 18.63
C ALA A 28 2.07 -5.70 19.57
N GLN A 29 3.18 -4.98 19.36
CA GLN A 29 4.35 -5.04 20.25
C GLN A 29 4.03 -4.54 21.66
N HIS A 30 3.24 -3.46 21.76
CA HIS A 30 2.80 -2.93 23.04
C HIS A 30 1.93 -3.94 23.78
N LEU A 31 0.90 -4.48 23.12
CA LEU A 31 0.01 -5.51 23.69
C LEU A 31 0.77 -6.77 24.11
N ALA A 32 1.75 -7.20 23.30
CA ALA A 32 2.58 -8.36 23.63
C ALA A 32 3.56 -8.11 24.79
N SER A 33 3.83 -6.85 25.14
CA SER A 33 4.72 -6.48 26.25
C SER A 33 4.00 -6.39 27.60
N GLU A 34 2.67 -6.48 27.62
CA GLU A 34 1.89 -6.42 28.84
C GLU A 34 2.08 -7.66 29.72
N LYS A 35 1.97 -7.46 31.04
CA LYS A 35 2.18 -8.54 32.04
C LYS A 35 1.14 -9.66 31.92
N VAL A 36 -0.05 -9.31 31.47
CA VAL A 36 -1.12 -10.24 31.12
C VAL A 36 -1.46 -9.95 29.67
N ILE A 37 -1.30 -10.95 28.81
CA ILE A 37 -1.56 -10.80 27.39
C ILE A 37 -3.08 -10.87 27.16
N ASP A 38 -3.67 -9.82 26.63
CA ASP A 38 -5.02 -9.87 26.08
C ASP A 38 -4.98 -10.44 24.66
N HIS A 39 -5.40 -11.71 24.55
CA HIS A 39 -5.45 -12.40 23.26
C HIS A 39 -6.49 -11.81 22.30
N LEU A 40 -7.55 -11.19 22.80
CA LEU A 40 -8.59 -10.59 21.96
C LEU A 40 -8.05 -9.33 21.28
N GLU A 41 -7.39 -8.45 22.03
CA GLU A 41 -6.80 -7.23 21.47
C GLU A 41 -5.67 -7.54 20.46
N LEU A 42 -4.86 -8.57 20.74
CA LEU A 42 -3.86 -9.05 19.78
C LEU A 42 -4.49 -9.61 18.50
N GLU A 43 -5.59 -10.35 18.61
CA GLU A 43 -6.32 -10.87 17.46
C GLU A 43 -6.94 -9.74 16.62
N GLU A 44 -7.52 -8.72 17.26
CA GLU A 44 -8.03 -7.53 16.57
C GLU A 44 -6.91 -6.78 15.84
N CYS A 45 -5.76 -6.61 16.49
CA CYS A 45 -4.59 -5.98 15.88
C CYS A 45 -4.07 -6.78 14.67
N ALA A 46 -4.07 -8.12 14.75
CA ALA A 46 -3.69 -8.99 13.64
C ALA A 46 -4.68 -8.87 12.46
N ARG A 47 -5.99 -8.89 12.74
CA ARG A 47 -7.03 -8.69 11.72
C ARG A 47 -6.91 -7.34 11.02
N LEU A 48 -6.52 -6.29 11.76
CA LEU A 48 -6.29 -4.97 11.20
C LEU A 48 -5.09 -4.94 10.25
N ASP A 49 -3.94 -5.53 10.62
CA ASP A 49 -2.78 -5.61 9.70
C ASP A 49 -3.12 -6.42 8.43
N ASP A 50 -3.84 -7.53 8.58
CA ASP A 50 -4.28 -8.35 7.43
C ASP A 50 -5.15 -7.54 6.47
N ALA A 51 -6.12 -6.78 6.99
CA ALA A 51 -6.97 -5.92 6.17
C ALA A 51 -6.15 -4.83 5.44
N LEU A 52 -5.17 -4.21 6.12
CA LEU A 52 -4.27 -3.23 5.51
C LEU A 52 -3.38 -3.86 4.45
N ALA A 53 -2.86 -5.07 4.67
CA ALA A 53 -2.06 -5.81 3.71
C ALA A 53 -2.88 -6.12 2.44
N GLN A 54 -4.13 -6.55 2.60
CA GLN A 54 -5.05 -6.79 1.48
C GLN A 54 -5.35 -5.51 0.70
N ALA A 55 -5.63 -4.40 1.40
CA ALA A 55 -5.85 -3.10 0.79
C ALA A 55 -4.62 -2.61 0.00
N HIS A 56 -3.41 -2.77 0.57
CA HIS A 56 -2.17 -2.40 -0.11
C HIS A 56 -1.97 -3.21 -1.40
N ASN A 57 -2.20 -4.53 -1.35
CA ASN A 57 -2.09 -5.40 -2.51
C ASN A 57 -3.09 -5.04 -3.62
N LEU A 58 -4.34 -4.75 -3.26
CA LEU A 58 -5.36 -4.29 -4.20
C LEU A 58 -4.96 -2.97 -4.86
N LEU A 59 -4.44 -2.02 -4.07
CA LEU A 59 -3.95 -0.74 -4.59
C LEU A 59 -2.82 -0.96 -5.59
N LYS A 60 -1.78 -1.73 -5.23
CA LYS A 60 -0.65 -2.05 -6.14
C LYS A 60 -1.15 -2.62 -7.48
N ARG A 61 -2.06 -3.60 -7.45
CA ARG A 61 -2.64 -4.22 -8.65
C ARG A 61 -3.41 -3.21 -9.51
N THR A 62 -4.22 -2.37 -8.88
CA THR A 62 -5.02 -1.34 -9.57
C THR A 62 -4.11 -0.34 -10.28
N VAL A 63 -2.99 -0.01 -9.66
CA VAL A 63 -2.04 0.99 -10.14
C VAL A 63 -1.23 0.46 -11.30
N ALA A 64 -0.75 -0.78 -11.19
CA ALA A 64 -0.14 -1.49 -12.30
C ALA A 64 -1.09 -1.51 -13.52
N ARG A 65 -2.38 -1.80 -13.31
CA ARG A 65 -3.40 -1.79 -14.37
C ARG A 65 -3.57 -0.40 -15.00
N ILE A 66 -3.61 0.67 -14.21
CA ILE A 66 -3.70 2.05 -14.72
C ILE A 66 -2.45 2.42 -15.53
N ILE A 67 -1.26 2.09 -15.02
CA ILE A 67 0.02 2.35 -15.71
C ILE A 67 0.05 1.60 -17.05
N MET A 68 -0.28 0.31 -17.06
CA MET A 68 -0.35 -0.50 -18.28
C MET A 68 -1.37 0.06 -19.28
N SER A 69 -2.54 0.50 -18.82
CA SER A 69 -3.54 1.16 -19.67
C SER A 69 -3.00 2.46 -20.29
N ARG A 70 -2.27 3.28 -19.51
CA ARG A 70 -1.62 4.50 -20.02
C ARG A 70 -0.52 4.20 -21.05
N LEU A 71 0.27 3.14 -20.84
CA LEU A 71 1.31 2.73 -21.80
C LEU A 71 0.69 2.24 -23.11
N ARG A 72 -0.35 1.39 -23.04
CA ARG A 72 -1.08 0.90 -24.23
C ARG A 72 -1.71 2.04 -25.04
N ARG A 73 -2.28 3.05 -24.38
CA ARG A 73 -2.83 4.23 -25.07
C ARG A 73 -1.76 5.07 -25.78
N ARG A 74 -0.61 5.27 -25.13
CA ARG A 74 0.50 6.01 -25.74
C ARG A 74 1.10 5.28 -26.94
N SER A 75 1.26 3.95 -26.86
CA SER A 75 1.70 3.14 -27.99
C SER A 75 0.79 3.30 -29.21
N ARG A 76 -0.53 3.25 -29.02
CA ARG A 76 -1.51 3.40 -30.11
C ARG A 76 -1.54 4.81 -30.72
N ALA A 77 -1.30 5.84 -29.92
CA ALA A 77 -1.24 7.22 -30.40
C ALA A 77 0.04 7.49 -31.22
N GLY A 78 1.14 6.79 -30.93
CA GLY A 78 2.38 6.88 -31.71
C GLY A 78 2.33 6.14 -33.05
N ASP A 79 1.45 5.15 -33.22
CA ASP A 79 1.27 4.40 -34.47
C ASP A 79 0.38 5.13 -35.51
N SER A 80 -0.15 6.32 -35.21
CA SER A 80 -0.98 7.12 -36.13
C SER A 80 -0.25 8.32 -36.75
N GLU A 81 1.06 8.48 -36.51
CA GLU A 81 1.91 9.51 -37.12
C GLU A 81 2.86 8.96 -38.20
N VAL A 82 2.53 7.84 -38.86
CA VAL A 82 3.29 7.29 -40.01
C VAL A 82 2.38 7.10 -41.21
#